data_AF-A0A1I0QUU2-F1
#
_entry.id   AF-A0A1I0QUU2-F1
#
_cell.length_a   1.000
_cell.length_b   1.000
_cell.length_c   1.000
_cell.angle_alpha   90.00
_cell.angle_beta   90.00
_cell.angle_gamma   90.00
#
_symmetry.space_group_name_H-M   'P 1'
#
loop_
_entity.id
_entity.type
_entity.pdbx_description
1 polymer ?
#
loop_
_entity_poly.entity_id
_entity_poly.type
_entity_poly.pdbx_seq_one_letter_code
_entity_poly.pdbx_strand_id
1 'polypeptide(L)'
;MFKKKYELILDAPKEISWDEYEKITLEEYKNLLLNNSDDEKFFQTFFEENPSYVPGALELFGQSGHYPYMHTLVSQPQIGGPFRRIPDFVWLANDSLTFSPVFIEIEQPSKKMFTTAGNLTANFSQAIGQIYEWKAILNKPVNQLMLFDYFNITNEISKKSFEPQFLLIYGRRAEYENNDLLTGKRTSARHDNIDIISFDRLRPIRDYYQFTSSSVYGKQYNIINIPATYRYRADCADELSKVQRFMQAIDMMNNTSEERKSFLKERYSYWITLGKSDSKGKITGGDGE
;
A
#
# COMPACT_ATOMS: atom_id res chain seq x y z
N MET A 1 21.14 23.07 22.87
CA MET A 1 20.73 21.66 22.73
C MET A 1 19.22 21.63 22.51
N PHE A 2 18.75 21.26 21.33
CA PHE A 2 17.30 21.16 21.07
C PHE A 2 16.72 20.02 21.90
N LYS A 3 15.73 20.32 22.75
CA LYS A 3 15.03 19.34 23.59
C LYS A 3 13.87 18.69 22.80
N LYS A 4 13.54 17.44 23.13
CA LYS A 4 12.28 16.81 22.68
C LYS A 4 11.11 17.61 23.28
N LYS A 5 10.06 17.83 22.51
CA LYS A 5 8.81 18.47 22.96
C LYS A 5 7.62 17.51 22.95
N TYR A 6 7.90 16.21 22.89
CA TYR A 6 6.94 15.15 23.01
C TYR A 6 7.35 14.18 24.13
N GLU A 7 6.37 13.46 24.62
CA GLU A 7 6.43 12.54 25.76
C GLU A 7 5.87 11.20 25.30
N LEU A 8 6.60 10.14 25.64
CA LEU A 8 6.22 8.75 25.38
C LEU A 8 5.82 8.10 26.70
N ILE A 9 4.79 7.26 26.65
CA ILE A 9 4.38 6.37 27.73
C ILE A 9 5.18 5.07 27.57
N LEU A 10 6.22 4.90 28.38
CA LEU A 10 7.18 3.80 28.25
C LEU A 10 6.53 2.42 28.50
N ASP A 11 5.60 2.37 29.45
CA ASP A 11 4.88 1.17 29.88
C ASP A 11 3.51 1.04 29.22
N ALA A 12 3.35 1.59 28.01
CA ALA A 12 2.13 1.44 27.23
C ALA A 12 1.83 -0.04 26.91
N PRO A 13 0.56 -0.45 26.83
CA PRO A 13 0.17 -1.76 26.29
C PRO A 13 0.82 -1.93 24.92
N LYS A 14 1.55 -3.03 24.69
CA LYS A 14 2.35 -3.21 23.47
C LYS A 14 1.51 -3.62 22.27
N GLU A 15 1.95 -3.20 21.10
CA GLU A 15 1.54 -3.79 19.82
C GLU A 15 1.94 -5.26 19.75
N ILE A 16 1.29 -6.01 18.85
CA ILE A 16 1.73 -7.38 18.56
C ILE A 16 3.14 -7.34 17.94
N SER A 17 3.98 -8.32 18.24
CA SER A 17 5.32 -8.39 17.64
C SER A 17 5.24 -8.66 16.13
N TRP A 18 6.25 -8.21 15.36
CA TRP A 18 6.30 -8.50 13.93
C TRP A 18 6.25 -10.00 13.64
N ASP A 19 7.00 -10.81 14.37
CA ASP A 19 7.09 -12.26 14.14
C ASP A 19 5.73 -12.94 14.38
N GLU A 20 4.97 -12.47 15.36
CA GLU A 20 3.62 -12.97 15.64
C GLU A 20 2.61 -12.49 14.60
N TYR A 21 2.67 -11.22 14.17
CA TYR A 21 1.86 -10.70 13.06
C TYR A 21 2.11 -11.47 11.76
N GLU A 22 3.38 -11.66 11.38
CA GLU A 22 3.78 -12.40 10.19
C GLU A 22 3.26 -13.85 10.25
N LYS A 23 3.39 -14.51 11.40
CA LYS A 23 2.88 -15.86 11.58
C LYS A 23 1.36 -15.95 11.34
N ILE A 24 0.58 -15.12 12.02
CA ILE A 24 -0.89 -15.15 11.97
C ILE A 24 -1.37 -14.84 10.55
N THR A 25 -0.87 -13.76 9.96
CA THR A 25 -1.31 -13.30 8.63
C THR A 25 -0.84 -14.22 7.51
N LEU A 26 0.31 -14.90 7.66
CA LEU A 26 0.77 -15.90 6.69
C LEU A 26 -0.09 -17.16 6.71
N GLU A 27 -0.57 -17.59 7.88
CA GLU A 27 -1.53 -18.68 7.99
C GLU A 27 -2.87 -18.30 7.35
N GLU A 28 -3.39 -17.11 7.63
CA GLU A 28 -4.60 -16.55 7.01
C GLU A 28 -4.47 -16.48 5.48
N TYR A 29 -3.38 -15.91 4.98
CA TYR A 29 -3.12 -15.78 3.55
C TYR A 29 -3.08 -17.14 2.84
N LYS A 30 -2.42 -18.14 3.43
CA LYS A 30 -2.39 -19.50 2.90
C LYS A 30 -3.79 -20.12 2.85
N ASN A 31 -4.60 -19.89 3.88
CA ASN A 31 -5.98 -20.37 3.92
C ASN A 31 -6.83 -19.72 2.82
N LEU A 32 -6.66 -18.41 2.57
CA LEU A 32 -7.34 -17.72 1.46
C LEU A 32 -6.94 -18.29 0.10
N LEU A 33 -5.65 -18.54 -0.11
CA LEU A 33 -5.15 -19.13 -1.35
C LEU A 33 -5.69 -20.52 -1.64
N LEU A 34 -5.99 -21.30 -0.60
CA LEU A 34 -6.51 -22.66 -0.72
C LEU A 34 -8.03 -22.69 -0.90
N ASN A 35 -8.76 -21.82 -0.20
CA ASN A 35 -10.22 -21.92 -0.07
C ASN A 35 -10.99 -20.85 -0.86
N ASN A 36 -10.33 -19.78 -1.31
CA ASN A 36 -10.98 -18.61 -1.90
C ASN A 36 -10.32 -18.16 -3.21
N SER A 37 -9.60 -19.04 -3.92
CA SER A 37 -8.80 -18.68 -5.10
C SER A 37 -9.55 -18.05 -6.27
N ASP A 38 -10.88 -18.20 -6.31
CA ASP A 38 -11.75 -17.70 -7.36
C ASP A 38 -12.48 -16.39 -6.98
N ASP A 39 -12.22 -15.83 -5.80
CA ASP A 39 -12.92 -14.63 -5.32
C ASP A 39 -11.92 -13.53 -4.91
N GLU A 40 -11.75 -12.60 -5.84
CA GLU A 40 -10.87 -11.44 -5.73
C GLU A 40 -11.21 -10.55 -4.53
N LYS A 41 -12.48 -10.50 -4.12
CA LYS A 41 -12.92 -9.65 -3.02
C LYS A 41 -12.28 -10.04 -1.70
N PHE A 42 -12.06 -11.34 -1.46
CA PHE A 42 -11.35 -11.77 -0.25
C PHE A 42 -9.90 -11.30 -0.24
N PHE A 43 -9.24 -11.26 -1.40
CA PHE A 43 -7.87 -10.75 -1.51
C PHE A 43 -7.81 -9.23 -1.38
N GLN A 44 -8.78 -8.51 -1.97
CA GLN A 44 -8.93 -7.07 -1.78
C GLN A 44 -9.01 -6.73 -0.29
N THR A 45 -9.97 -7.32 0.43
CA THR A 45 -10.13 -7.10 1.88
C THR A 45 -8.86 -7.48 2.65
N PHE A 46 -8.27 -8.64 2.36
CA PHE A 46 -7.07 -9.09 3.05
C PHE A 46 -5.89 -8.11 2.88
N PHE A 47 -5.70 -7.55 1.67
CA PHE A 47 -4.63 -6.57 1.42
C PHE A 47 -4.94 -5.19 1.99
N GLU A 48 -6.20 -4.78 2.08
CA GLU A 48 -6.62 -3.59 2.83
C GLU A 48 -6.31 -3.76 4.33
N GLU A 49 -6.55 -4.94 4.89
CA GLU A 49 -6.27 -5.26 6.29
C GLU A 49 -4.77 -5.51 6.56
N ASN A 50 -4.02 -5.93 5.54
CA ASN A 50 -2.60 -6.26 5.63
C ASN A 50 -1.77 -5.59 4.52
N PRO A 51 -1.61 -4.24 4.54
CA PRO A 51 -0.87 -3.51 3.51
C PRO A 51 0.57 -4.00 3.33
N SER A 52 1.15 -4.62 4.34
CA SER A 52 2.49 -5.22 4.29
C SER A 52 2.65 -6.30 3.20
N TYR A 53 1.56 -6.88 2.72
CA TYR A 53 1.59 -7.85 1.62
C TYR A 53 1.69 -7.22 0.23
N VAL A 54 1.40 -5.92 0.10
CA VAL A 54 1.30 -5.25 -1.19
C VAL A 54 2.63 -4.54 -1.47
N PRO A 55 3.47 -5.04 -2.39
CA PRO A 55 4.79 -4.45 -2.65
C PRO A 55 4.68 -3.10 -3.36
N GLY A 56 5.75 -2.31 -3.29
CA GLY A 56 5.87 -1.02 -4.00
C GLY A 56 5.78 0.22 -3.12
N ALA A 57 5.59 0.08 -1.80
CA ALA A 57 5.54 1.22 -0.88
C ALA A 57 6.84 2.03 -0.85
N LEU A 58 7.98 1.35 -1.04
CA LEU A 58 9.33 1.92 -1.09
C LEU A 58 9.92 1.91 -2.52
N GLU A 59 9.02 2.04 -3.51
CA GLU A 59 9.24 1.78 -4.94
C GLU A 59 9.23 0.29 -5.32
N LEU A 60 8.75 0.00 -6.54
CA LEU A 60 8.71 -1.33 -7.14
C LEU A 60 9.95 -1.60 -7.99
N PHE A 61 10.41 -0.58 -8.72
CA PHE A 61 11.67 -0.55 -9.45
C PHE A 61 12.58 0.47 -8.80
N GLY A 62 13.54 -0.01 -8.01
CA GLY A 62 14.41 0.84 -7.18
C GLY A 62 14.42 0.39 -5.72
N GLN A 63 15.04 1.19 -4.86
CA GLN A 63 14.91 1.06 -3.41
C GLN A 63 14.98 2.45 -2.80
N SER A 64 13.82 2.99 -2.43
CA SER A 64 13.73 4.23 -1.66
C SER A 64 13.80 3.95 -0.16
N GLY A 65 14.53 4.79 0.57
CA GLY A 65 14.46 4.83 2.04
C GLY A 65 13.28 5.67 2.56
N HIS A 66 12.53 6.34 1.66
CA HIS A 66 11.42 7.21 2.02
C HIS A 66 10.11 6.44 2.06
N TYR A 67 9.31 6.69 3.07
CA TYR A 67 7.96 6.14 3.15
C TYR A 67 7.05 6.73 2.07
N PRO A 68 6.04 5.97 1.60
CA PRO A 68 5.08 6.49 0.64
C PRO A 68 4.33 7.68 1.25
N TYR A 69 3.89 8.62 0.43
CA TYR A 69 3.13 9.77 0.90
C TYR A 69 1.92 9.31 1.74
N MET A 70 1.74 9.93 2.90
CA MET A 70 0.72 9.59 3.90
C MET A 70 0.86 8.20 4.57
N HIS A 71 1.96 7.47 4.33
CA HIS A 71 2.27 6.18 4.97
C HIS A 71 1.15 5.14 4.83
N THR A 72 0.43 5.17 3.71
CA THR A 72 -0.82 4.42 3.55
C THR A 72 -0.97 3.82 2.16
N LEU A 73 -1.52 2.62 2.09
CA LEU A 73 -1.97 1.98 0.87
C LEU A 73 -3.32 2.59 0.48
N VAL A 74 -3.42 3.22 -0.69
CA VAL A 74 -4.70 3.76 -1.13
C VAL A 74 -5.47 2.67 -1.86
N SER A 75 -6.63 2.29 -1.33
CA SER A 75 -7.56 1.36 -1.95
C SER A 75 -8.48 2.09 -2.94
N GLN A 76 -8.60 1.49 -4.13
CA GLN A 76 -9.56 1.84 -5.18
C GLN A 76 -9.65 3.34 -5.53
N PRO A 77 -8.53 4.07 -5.70
CA PRO A 77 -8.58 5.49 -6.05
C PRO A 77 -9.01 5.70 -7.51
N GLN A 78 -9.67 6.83 -7.77
CA GLN A 78 -10.03 7.20 -9.15
C GLN A 78 -8.87 7.89 -9.86
N ILE A 79 -8.56 7.45 -11.09
CA ILE A 79 -7.61 8.10 -11.99
C ILE A 79 -8.26 8.44 -13.34
N GLY A 80 -7.66 9.39 -14.06
CA GLY A 80 -7.93 9.60 -15.49
C GLY A 80 -9.04 10.57 -15.88
N GLY A 81 -9.52 11.40 -14.96
CA GLY A 81 -10.41 12.54 -15.28
C GLY A 81 -11.65 12.11 -16.08
N PRO A 82 -11.72 12.38 -17.41
CA PRO A 82 -12.78 11.87 -18.30
C PRO A 82 -12.79 10.34 -18.50
N PHE A 83 -11.62 9.70 -18.56
CA PHE A 83 -11.47 8.25 -18.74
C PHE A 83 -11.24 7.60 -17.38
N ARG A 84 -12.26 7.65 -16.52
CA ARG A 84 -12.16 7.16 -15.14
C ARG A 84 -11.74 5.69 -15.13
N ARG A 85 -10.68 5.40 -14.37
CA ARG A 85 -10.21 4.07 -14.03
C ARG A 85 -10.03 4.00 -12.52
N ILE A 86 -10.13 2.79 -11.99
CA ILE A 86 -10.02 2.50 -10.57
C ILE A 86 -9.04 1.32 -10.47
N PRO A 87 -7.75 1.58 -10.25
CA PRO A 87 -6.79 0.55 -9.83
C PRO A 87 -7.22 -0.01 -8.48
N ASP A 88 -6.95 -1.28 -8.20
CA ASP A 88 -7.25 -1.86 -6.89
C ASP A 88 -6.49 -1.17 -5.76
N PHE A 89 -5.21 -0.86 -5.99
CA PHE A 89 -4.39 -0.13 -5.04
C PHE A 89 -3.41 0.85 -5.66
N VAL A 90 -3.02 1.85 -4.87
CA VAL A 90 -1.91 2.76 -5.18
C VAL A 90 -1.05 3.00 -3.96
N TRP A 91 0.27 2.80 -4.11
CA TRP A 91 1.27 3.40 -3.24
C TRP A 91 1.75 4.72 -3.85
N LEU A 92 1.76 5.80 -3.07
CA LEU A 92 2.30 7.09 -3.49
C LEU A 92 3.80 7.14 -3.14
N ALA A 93 4.57 6.18 -3.65
CA ALA A 93 6.00 6.05 -3.40
C ALA A 93 6.78 7.22 -4.02
N ASN A 94 7.89 7.58 -3.37
CA ASN A 94 8.74 8.68 -3.80
C ASN A 94 10.15 8.53 -3.22
N ASP A 95 11.10 9.26 -3.79
CA ASP A 95 12.43 9.45 -3.23
C ASP A 95 12.83 10.94 -3.27
N SER A 96 14.12 11.25 -3.12
CA SER A 96 14.59 12.64 -3.11
C SER A 96 14.40 13.39 -4.44
N LEU A 97 14.30 12.69 -5.58
CA LEU A 97 14.26 13.29 -6.93
C LEU A 97 13.01 12.91 -7.72
N THR A 98 12.38 11.79 -7.39
CA THR A 98 11.34 11.15 -8.17
C THR A 98 10.09 10.92 -7.33
N PHE A 99 8.93 11.19 -7.93
CA PHE A 99 7.64 10.74 -7.46
C PHE A 99 7.20 9.56 -8.32
N SER A 100 7.21 8.37 -7.71
CA SER A 100 7.09 7.07 -8.37
C SER A 100 5.83 6.33 -7.90
N PRO A 101 4.60 6.86 -8.11
CA PRO A 101 3.41 6.17 -7.65
C PRO A 101 3.30 4.78 -8.29
N VAL A 102 3.05 3.77 -7.46
CA VAL A 102 2.92 2.37 -7.88
C VAL A 102 1.43 2.02 -7.95
N PHE A 103 0.93 1.82 -9.16
CA PHE A 103 -0.45 1.40 -9.43
C PHE A 103 -0.52 -0.13 -9.50
N ILE A 104 -1.51 -0.70 -8.82
CA ILE A 104 -1.58 -2.13 -8.60
C ILE A 104 -2.96 -2.63 -9.00
N GLU A 105 -2.98 -3.61 -9.89
CA GLU A 105 -4.16 -4.43 -10.18
C GLU A 105 -3.95 -5.82 -9.57
N ILE A 106 -4.97 -6.34 -8.93
CA ILE A 106 -5.05 -7.72 -8.48
C ILE A 106 -6.07 -8.47 -9.32
N GLU A 107 -5.77 -9.72 -9.60
CA GLU A 107 -6.66 -10.63 -10.33
C GLU A 107 -6.87 -11.89 -9.51
N GLN A 108 -7.83 -12.73 -9.84
CA GLN A 108 -8.05 -13.96 -9.06
C GLN A 108 -6.82 -14.90 -9.12
N PRO A 109 -6.39 -15.51 -8.00
CA PRO A 109 -5.29 -16.47 -8.03
C PRO A 109 -5.52 -17.64 -8.99
N SER A 110 -6.77 -18.08 -9.17
CA SER A 110 -7.11 -19.19 -10.06
C SER A 110 -7.05 -18.84 -11.56
N LYS A 111 -7.05 -17.56 -11.93
CA LYS A 111 -7.02 -17.12 -13.33
C LYS A 111 -5.74 -17.60 -14.00
N LYS A 112 -5.92 -18.24 -15.15
CA LYS A 112 -4.82 -18.77 -15.97
C LYS A 112 -4.22 -17.69 -16.84
N MET A 113 -2.90 -17.64 -16.89
CA MET A 113 -2.15 -16.78 -17.79
C MET A 113 -2.02 -17.40 -19.18
N PHE A 114 -2.00 -18.74 -19.26
CA PHE A 114 -1.75 -19.47 -20.49
C PHE A 114 -2.87 -20.45 -20.84
N THR A 115 -3.14 -20.61 -22.13
CA THR A 115 -3.97 -21.68 -22.66
C THR A 115 -3.23 -23.02 -22.62
N THR A 116 -3.93 -24.12 -22.87
CA THR A 116 -3.31 -25.45 -23.01
C THR A 116 -2.26 -25.52 -24.13
N ALA A 117 -2.39 -24.65 -25.15
CA ALA A 117 -1.41 -24.49 -26.23
C ALA A 117 -0.23 -23.55 -25.85
N GLY A 118 -0.20 -23.03 -24.63
CA GLY A 118 0.84 -22.13 -24.14
C GLY A 118 0.75 -20.69 -24.66
N ASN A 119 -0.38 -20.28 -25.22
CA ASN A 119 -0.64 -18.90 -25.65
C ASN A 119 -1.21 -18.07 -24.49
N LEU A 120 -1.07 -16.75 -24.52
CA LEU A 120 -1.69 -15.90 -23.51
C LEU A 120 -3.23 -16.01 -23.57
N THR A 121 -3.87 -16.01 -22.41
CA THR A 121 -5.33 -16.00 -22.33
C THR A 121 -5.90 -14.60 -22.63
N ALA A 122 -7.18 -14.55 -23.00
CA ALA A 122 -7.90 -13.28 -23.13
C ALA A 122 -7.98 -12.53 -21.79
N ASN A 123 -8.18 -13.25 -20.68
CA ASN A 123 -8.19 -12.68 -19.34
C ASN A 123 -6.88 -11.96 -19.00
N PHE A 124 -5.73 -12.62 -19.23
CA PHE A 124 -4.44 -11.99 -18.98
C PHE A 124 -4.19 -10.80 -19.91
N SER A 125 -4.60 -10.92 -21.18
CA SER A 125 -4.47 -9.83 -22.15
C SER A 125 -5.31 -8.61 -21.76
N GLN A 126 -6.50 -8.83 -21.18
CA GLN A 126 -7.36 -7.77 -20.65
C GLN A 126 -6.73 -7.09 -19.43
N ALA A 127 -6.22 -7.86 -18.46
CA ALA A 127 -5.57 -7.34 -17.26
C ALA A 127 -4.36 -6.45 -17.60
N ILE A 128 -3.49 -6.92 -18.50
CA ILE A 128 -2.37 -6.12 -19.01
C ILE A 128 -2.87 -4.91 -19.82
N GLY A 129 -3.96 -5.07 -20.57
CA GLY A 129 -4.62 -3.98 -21.28
C GLY A 129 -5.01 -2.83 -20.36
N GLN A 130 -5.58 -3.11 -19.18
CA GLN A 130 -5.92 -2.08 -18.17
C GLN A 130 -4.68 -1.28 -17.73
N ILE A 131 -3.55 -1.95 -17.48
CA ILE A 131 -2.29 -1.27 -17.15
C ILE A 131 -1.83 -0.35 -18.28
N TYR A 132 -1.92 -0.80 -19.54
CA TYR A 132 -1.59 0.07 -20.69
C TYR A 132 -2.52 1.27 -20.81
N GLU A 133 -3.81 1.12 -20.50
CA GLU A 133 -4.74 2.24 -20.44
C GLU A 133 -4.33 3.25 -19.37
N TRP A 134 -3.93 2.79 -18.18
CA TRP A 134 -3.44 3.68 -17.13
C TRP A 134 -2.18 4.42 -17.55
N LYS A 135 -1.22 3.75 -18.19
CA LYS A 135 -0.02 4.39 -18.75
C LYS A 135 -0.40 5.47 -19.77
N ALA A 136 -1.30 5.17 -20.70
CA ALA A 136 -1.75 6.12 -21.70
C ALA A 136 -2.46 7.34 -21.07
N ILE A 137 -3.20 7.13 -19.99
CA ILE A 137 -3.83 8.19 -19.20
C ILE A 137 -2.76 9.04 -18.51
N LEU A 138 -1.84 8.43 -17.79
CA LEU A 138 -0.85 9.11 -16.93
C LEU A 138 0.29 9.77 -17.71
N ASN A 139 0.50 9.41 -18.97
CA ASN A 139 1.44 10.09 -19.86
C ASN A 139 0.98 11.50 -20.29
N LYS A 140 -0.26 11.91 -19.96
CA LYS A 140 -0.79 13.24 -20.29
C LYS A 140 -0.59 14.19 -19.10
N PRO A 141 0.11 15.33 -19.26
CA PRO A 141 0.35 16.28 -18.15
C PRO A 141 -0.92 16.74 -17.42
N VAL A 142 -2.01 16.97 -18.14
CA VAL A 142 -3.31 17.34 -17.53
C VAL A 142 -3.82 16.27 -16.56
N ASN A 143 -3.64 14.98 -16.88
CA ASN A 143 -4.07 13.89 -16.02
C ASN A 143 -3.14 13.72 -14.81
N GLN A 144 -1.85 14.04 -14.95
CA GLN A 144 -0.91 14.08 -13.83
C GLN A 144 -1.30 15.17 -12.83
N LEU A 145 -1.65 16.37 -13.31
CA LEU A 145 -2.14 17.45 -12.46
C LEU A 145 -3.44 17.08 -11.75
N MET A 146 -4.38 16.41 -12.44
CA MET A 146 -5.59 15.89 -11.81
C MET A 146 -5.28 14.84 -10.74
N LEU A 147 -4.29 13.98 -10.97
CA LEU A 147 -3.85 12.99 -9.99
C LEU A 147 -3.24 13.66 -8.75
N PHE A 148 -2.39 14.67 -8.94
CA PHE A 148 -1.82 15.44 -7.84
C PHE A 148 -2.91 16.14 -7.02
N ASP A 149 -3.90 16.73 -7.69
CA ASP A 149 -5.04 17.36 -7.03
C ASP A 149 -5.89 16.36 -6.24
N TYR A 150 -6.18 15.19 -6.82
CA TYR A 150 -7.00 14.14 -6.21
C TYR A 150 -6.38 13.60 -4.91
N PHE A 151 -5.07 13.34 -4.91
CA PHE A 151 -4.33 12.85 -3.76
C PHE A 151 -3.82 13.97 -2.83
N ASN A 152 -4.16 15.23 -3.09
CA ASN A 152 -3.67 16.37 -2.31
C ASN A 152 -2.13 16.39 -2.19
N ILE A 153 -1.44 16.11 -3.30
CA ILE A 153 0.02 16.05 -3.35
C ILE A 153 0.60 17.45 -3.11
N THR A 154 1.64 17.53 -2.27
CA THR A 154 2.28 18.81 -1.94
C THR A 154 3.04 19.38 -3.13
N ASN A 155 3.25 20.70 -3.11
CA ASN A 155 4.07 21.39 -4.12
C ASN A 155 5.54 20.92 -4.16
N GLU A 156 6.03 20.29 -3.10
CA GLU A 156 7.37 19.72 -3.07
C GLU A 156 7.43 18.42 -3.87
N ILE A 157 6.48 17.51 -3.64
CA ILE A 157 6.41 16.23 -4.35
C ILE A 157 6.05 16.44 -5.82
N SER A 158 5.14 17.35 -6.14
CA SER A 158 4.70 17.59 -7.53
C SER A 158 5.76 18.21 -8.44
N LYS A 159 6.88 18.69 -7.88
CA LYS A 159 8.05 19.19 -8.63
C LYS A 159 9.07 18.11 -8.97
N LYS A 160 8.96 16.92 -8.37
CA LYS A 160 9.84 15.77 -8.64
C LYS A 160 9.58 15.22 -10.05
N SER A 161 10.51 14.40 -10.56
CA SER A 161 10.27 13.63 -11.78
C SER A 161 9.08 12.69 -11.57
N PHE A 162 8.11 12.67 -12.48
CA PHE A 162 6.93 11.82 -12.35
C PHE A 162 7.13 10.52 -13.12
N GLU A 163 7.34 9.42 -12.40
CA GLU A 163 7.74 8.12 -12.97
C GLU A 163 6.83 6.99 -12.43
N PRO A 164 5.58 6.89 -12.92
CA PRO A 164 4.64 5.89 -12.44
C PRO A 164 5.13 4.47 -12.72
N GLN A 165 4.88 3.57 -11.78
CA GLN A 165 5.22 2.15 -11.85
C GLN A 165 3.94 1.32 -11.73
N PHE A 166 3.96 0.10 -12.26
CA PHE A 166 2.76 -0.71 -12.42
C PHE A 166 3.02 -2.15 -11.97
N LEU A 167 2.10 -2.69 -11.19
CA LEU A 167 2.15 -4.06 -10.71
C LEU A 167 0.87 -4.79 -11.08
N LEU A 168 1.02 -5.96 -11.68
CA LEU A 168 -0.04 -6.93 -11.85
C LEU A 168 0.18 -8.14 -10.94
N ILE A 169 -0.73 -8.37 -10.00
CA ILE A 169 -0.75 -9.58 -9.16
C ILE A 169 -1.70 -10.58 -9.81
N TYR A 170 -1.16 -11.61 -10.46
CA TYR A 170 -1.93 -12.49 -11.34
C TYR A 170 -1.50 -13.95 -11.26
N GLY A 171 -2.48 -14.82 -11.00
CA GLY A 171 -2.35 -16.27 -11.10
C GLY A 171 -1.46 -16.91 -10.04
N ARG A 172 -1.35 -18.24 -10.11
CA ARG A 172 -0.45 -19.05 -9.29
C ARG A 172 0.86 -19.36 -10.03
N ARG A 173 1.96 -19.46 -9.28
CA ARG A 173 3.29 -19.83 -9.78
C ARG A 173 3.34 -21.23 -10.40
N ALA A 174 2.57 -22.16 -9.85
CA ALA A 174 2.50 -23.55 -10.31
C ALA A 174 2.11 -23.72 -11.79
N GLU A 175 1.53 -22.69 -12.43
CA GLU A 175 1.20 -22.71 -13.86
C GLU A 175 2.45 -22.70 -14.77
N TYR A 176 3.57 -22.11 -14.33
CA TYR A 176 4.73 -21.87 -15.20
C TYR A 176 6.09 -22.25 -14.63
N GLU A 177 6.22 -22.52 -13.33
CA GLU A 177 7.53 -22.64 -12.64
C GLU A 177 8.49 -23.72 -13.15
N ASN A 178 7.99 -24.72 -13.86
CA ASN A 178 8.79 -25.79 -14.46
C ASN A 178 8.72 -25.79 -16.00
N ASN A 179 8.38 -24.64 -16.60
CA ASN A 179 8.29 -24.47 -18.04
C ASN A 179 9.02 -23.19 -18.48
N ASP A 180 10.21 -23.37 -19.03
CA ASP A 180 11.08 -22.27 -19.46
C ASP A 180 10.42 -21.36 -20.50
N LEU A 181 9.63 -21.92 -21.41
CA LEU A 181 8.94 -21.13 -22.44
C LEU A 181 7.85 -20.25 -21.82
N LEU A 182 7.03 -20.79 -20.91
CA LEU A 182 5.98 -20.02 -20.23
C LEU A 182 6.60 -18.96 -19.30
N THR A 183 7.66 -19.32 -18.57
CA THR A 183 8.42 -18.40 -17.74
C THR A 183 9.03 -17.27 -18.57
N GLY A 184 9.59 -17.60 -19.74
CA GLY A 184 10.11 -16.63 -20.71
C GLY A 184 9.03 -15.70 -21.22
N LYS A 185 7.87 -16.22 -21.66
CA LYS A 185 6.72 -15.40 -22.10
C LYS A 185 6.24 -14.44 -21.02
N ARG A 186 6.12 -14.91 -19.77
CA ARG A 186 5.76 -14.06 -18.63
C ARG A 186 6.82 -13.00 -18.37
N THR A 187 8.09 -13.35 -18.47
CA THR A 187 9.20 -12.42 -18.29
C THR A 187 9.18 -11.32 -19.35
N SER A 188 8.91 -11.67 -20.61
CA SER A 188 8.81 -10.68 -21.69
C SER A 188 7.64 -9.71 -21.52
N ALA A 189 6.60 -10.06 -20.77
CA ALA A 189 5.50 -9.15 -20.43
C ALA A 189 5.86 -8.16 -19.30
N ARG A 190 6.99 -8.36 -18.60
CA ARG A 190 7.51 -7.46 -17.57
C ARG A 190 8.48 -6.46 -18.22
N HIS A 191 7.95 -5.33 -18.68
CA HIS A 191 8.75 -4.27 -19.30
C HIS A 191 8.16 -2.89 -19.03
N ASP A 192 8.92 -1.83 -19.31
CA ASP A 192 8.47 -0.43 -19.21
C ASP A 192 7.79 -0.09 -17.86
N ASN A 193 8.46 -0.39 -16.75
CA ASN A 193 7.96 -0.21 -15.39
C ASN A 193 6.68 -1.01 -15.06
N ILE A 194 6.45 -2.14 -15.74
CA ILE A 194 5.40 -3.11 -15.42
C ILE A 194 6.06 -4.35 -14.82
N ASP A 195 5.70 -4.68 -13.58
CA ASP A 195 6.02 -5.98 -12.98
C ASP A 195 4.79 -6.87 -12.91
N ILE A 196 5.00 -8.18 -12.94
CA ILE A 196 3.93 -9.17 -12.89
C ILE A 196 4.34 -10.25 -11.90
N ILE A 197 3.66 -10.32 -10.76
CA ILE A 197 3.95 -11.29 -9.70
C ILE A 197 2.79 -12.26 -9.52
N SER A 198 3.09 -13.48 -9.08
CA SER A 198 2.06 -14.45 -8.70
C SER A 198 1.67 -14.23 -7.25
N PHE A 199 0.47 -14.66 -6.88
CA PHE A 199 0.04 -14.68 -5.48
C PHE A 199 1.04 -15.43 -4.58
N ASP A 200 1.66 -16.52 -5.07
CA ASP A 200 2.68 -17.28 -4.33
C ASP A 200 3.95 -16.50 -3.95
N ARG A 201 4.17 -15.32 -4.56
CA ARG A 201 5.32 -14.47 -4.25
C ARG A 201 5.06 -13.56 -3.06
N LEU A 202 3.79 -13.26 -2.77
CA LEU A 202 3.42 -12.30 -1.73
C LEU A 202 3.70 -12.85 -0.34
N ARG A 203 4.28 -12.00 0.49
CA ARG A 203 4.63 -12.21 1.90
C ARG A 203 4.61 -10.85 2.59
N PRO A 204 4.38 -10.80 3.91
CA PRO A 204 4.39 -9.53 4.62
C PRO A 204 5.80 -8.94 4.60
N ILE A 205 5.93 -7.67 4.22
CA ILE A 205 7.20 -6.95 4.13
C ILE A 205 7.42 -6.19 5.43
N ARG A 206 8.48 -6.52 6.16
CA ARG A 206 8.76 -5.99 7.50
C ARG A 206 8.84 -4.47 7.54
N ASP A 207 9.38 -3.82 6.52
CA ASP A 207 9.50 -2.36 6.51
C ASP A 207 8.13 -1.67 6.45
N TYR A 208 7.06 -2.39 6.09
CA TYR A 208 5.70 -1.86 5.91
C TYR A 208 4.82 -2.08 7.15
N TYR A 209 5.40 -2.59 8.23
CA TYR A 209 4.69 -3.02 9.45
C TYR A 209 3.80 -1.97 10.10
N GLN A 210 3.92 -0.67 9.79
CA GLN A 210 3.03 0.36 10.34
C GLN A 210 2.20 1.08 9.30
N PHE A 211 2.27 0.68 8.03
CA PHE A 211 1.49 1.34 7.00
C PHE A 211 0.01 0.98 7.12
N THR A 212 -0.83 2.01 7.08
CA THR A 212 -2.29 1.87 7.10
C THR A 212 -2.80 1.58 5.69
N SER A 213 -4.10 1.32 5.58
CA SER A 213 -4.82 1.46 4.30
C SER A 213 -5.86 2.57 4.40
N SER A 214 -6.16 3.19 3.26
CA SER A 214 -7.09 4.31 3.19
C SER A 214 -7.85 4.35 1.88
N SER A 215 -9.05 4.92 1.91
CA SER A 215 -9.73 5.41 0.70
C SER A 215 -9.50 6.92 0.57
N VAL A 216 -9.50 7.43 -0.66
CA VAL A 216 -9.35 8.86 -0.93
C VAL A 216 -10.58 9.41 -1.62
N TYR A 217 -11.20 10.42 -1.02
CA TYR A 217 -12.29 11.17 -1.62
C TYR A 217 -12.23 12.63 -1.19
N GLY A 218 -12.50 13.56 -2.11
CA GLY A 218 -12.52 14.99 -1.80
C GLY A 218 -11.19 15.49 -1.20
N LYS A 219 -10.05 14.95 -1.65
CA LYS A 219 -8.70 15.27 -1.16
C LYS A 219 -8.42 14.83 0.29
N GLN A 220 -9.27 13.98 0.86
CA GLN A 220 -9.14 13.47 2.23
C GLN A 220 -8.84 11.98 2.24
N TYR A 221 -7.85 11.61 3.06
CA TYR A 221 -7.48 10.22 3.32
C TYR A 221 -8.34 9.69 4.46
N ASN A 222 -9.20 8.74 4.16
CA ASN A 222 -10.09 8.08 5.12
C ASN A 222 -9.49 6.72 5.44
N ILE A 223 -9.00 6.53 6.67
CA ILE A 223 -8.41 5.26 7.07
C ILE A 223 -9.46 4.15 7.00
N ILE A 224 -9.10 3.06 6.32
CA ILE A 224 -9.87 1.82 6.21
C ILE A 224 -9.43 0.88 7.33
N ASN A 225 -8.11 0.64 7.44
CA ASN A 225 -7.54 -0.25 8.43
C ASN A 225 -6.20 0.27 8.99
N ILE A 226 -5.92 -0.12 10.24
CA ILE A 226 -4.66 0.12 10.95
C ILE A 226 -4.07 -1.25 11.31
N PRO A 227 -2.80 -1.55 10.95
CA PRO A 227 -2.23 -2.87 11.25
C PRO A 227 -2.03 -3.05 12.76
N ALA A 228 -2.13 -4.29 13.24
CA ALA A 228 -1.97 -4.64 14.66
C ALA A 228 -0.60 -4.26 15.27
N THR A 229 0.39 -4.11 14.39
CA THR A 229 1.77 -3.68 14.65
C THR A 229 1.95 -2.16 14.71
N TYR A 230 0.86 -1.39 14.58
CA TYR A 230 0.90 0.07 14.60
C TYR A 230 1.29 0.62 15.98
N ARG A 231 2.13 1.65 15.95
CA ARG A 231 2.43 2.52 17.09
C ARG A 231 2.41 3.96 16.63
N TYR A 232 2.10 4.87 17.54
CA TYR A 232 2.31 6.28 17.24
C TYR A 232 3.81 6.55 17.13
N ARG A 233 4.20 7.40 16.19
CA ARG A 233 5.59 7.85 16.06
C ARG A 233 5.66 9.35 15.88
N ALA A 234 6.65 9.95 16.52
CA ALA A 234 6.84 11.40 16.47
C ALA A 234 7.19 11.90 15.06
N ASP A 235 7.87 11.07 14.27
CA ASP A 235 8.21 11.33 12.87
C ASP A 235 7.03 11.20 11.90
N CYS A 236 5.87 10.71 12.34
CA CYS A 236 4.66 10.50 11.52
C CYS A 236 3.43 11.27 12.01
N ALA A 237 3.61 12.13 13.01
CA ALA A 237 2.51 12.86 13.63
C ALA A 237 1.86 13.85 12.65
N ASP A 238 2.62 14.37 11.68
CA ASP A 238 2.10 15.30 10.67
C ASP A 238 1.05 14.61 9.77
N GLU A 239 1.41 13.46 9.21
CA GLU A 239 0.53 12.64 8.36
C GLU A 239 -0.71 12.20 9.15
N LEU A 240 -0.52 11.74 10.40
CA LEU A 240 -1.63 11.40 11.29
C LEU A 240 -2.63 12.56 11.45
N SER A 241 -2.14 13.81 11.51
CA SER A 241 -3.00 14.98 11.66
C SER A 241 -3.88 15.32 10.45
N LYS A 242 -3.58 14.70 9.30
CA LYS A 242 -4.22 14.96 8.00
C LYS A 242 -5.22 13.86 7.59
N VAL A 243 -5.27 12.73 8.31
CA VAL A 243 -6.20 11.63 7.99
C VAL A 243 -7.53 11.78 8.73
N GLN A 244 -8.55 11.13 8.18
CA GLN A 244 -9.89 11.02 8.74
C GLN A 244 -10.19 9.57 9.13
N ARG A 245 -11.21 9.39 9.97
CA ARG A 245 -11.71 8.08 10.43
C ARG A 245 -10.72 7.21 11.21
N PHE A 246 -9.58 7.75 11.64
CA PHE A 246 -8.55 7.01 12.37
C PHE A 246 -9.09 6.35 13.64
N MET A 247 -9.88 7.08 14.45
CA MET A 247 -10.45 6.54 15.69
C MET A 247 -11.42 5.38 15.43
N GLN A 248 -12.25 5.48 14.39
CA GLN A 248 -13.16 4.40 13.98
C GLN A 248 -12.40 3.19 13.45
N ALA A 249 -11.26 3.40 12.77
CA ALA A 249 -10.41 2.31 12.33
C ALA A 249 -9.73 1.58 13.50
N ILE A 250 -9.46 2.25 14.63
CA ILE A 250 -8.96 1.58 15.84
C ILE A 250 -9.95 0.54 16.36
N ASP A 251 -11.27 0.82 16.30
CA ASP A 251 -12.31 -0.14 16.71
C ASP A 251 -12.23 -1.46 15.93
N MET A 252 -11.88 -1.36 14.65
CA MET A 252 -11.87 -2.45 13.69
C MET A 252 -10.52 -3.19 13.62
N MET A 253 -9.52 -2.79 14.41
CA MET A 253 -8.20 -3.45 14.38
C MET A 253 -8.32 -4.93 14.78
N ASN A 254 -7.94 -5.80 13.84
CA ASN A 254 -7.78 -7.23 14.07
C ASN A 254 -6.51 -7.53 14.87
N ASN A 255 -6.46 -8.67 15.56
CA ASN A 255 -5.28 -9.14 16.30
C ASN A 255 -4.68 -8.11 17.29
N THR A 256 -5.53 -7.26 17.86
CA THR A 256 -5.14 -6.16 18.78
C THR A 256 -5.99 -6.24 20.04
N SER A 257 -5.35 -6.17 21.22
CA SER A 257 -6.07 -6.23 22.49
C SER A 257 -6.95 -4.99 22.72
N GLU A 258 -8.05 -5.15 23.46
CA GLU A 258 -8.93 -4.02 23.82
C GLU A 258 -8.21 -2.96 24.67
N GLU A 259 -7.25 -3.39 25.50
CA GLU A 259 -6.36 -2.49 26.24
C GLU A 259 -5.52 -1.64 25.29
N ARG A 260 -4.91 -2.24 24.26
CA ARG A 260 -4.13 -1.52 23.24
C ARG A 260 -5.00 -0.59 22.42
N LYS A 261 -6.20 -1.01 22.00
CA LYS A 261 -7.15 -0.13 21.29
C LYS A 261 -7.56 1.07 22.14
N SER A 262 -7.83 0.85 23.43
CA SER A 262 -8.17 1.92 24.38
C SER A 262 -7.02 2.92 24.52
N PHE A 263 -5.80 2.42 24.68
CA PHE A 263 -4.58 3.25 24.72
C PHE A 263 -4.42 4.08 23.44
N LEU A 264 -4.57 3.47 22.25
CA LEU A 264 -4.43 4.18 20.98
C LEU A 264 -5.45 5.33 20.86
N LYS A 265 -6.69 5.12 21.29
CA LYS A 265 -7.73 6.18 21.28
C LYS A 265 -7.43 7.30 22.26
N GLU A 266 -7.00 6.98 23.47
CA GLU A 266 -6.64 7.97 24.49
C GLU A 266 -5.50 8.87 24.00
N ARG A 267 -4.49 8.27 23.34
CA ARG A 267 -3.30 8.98 22.87
C ARG A 267 -3.50 9.70 21.53
N TYR A 268 -4.58 9.44 20.81
CA TYR A 268 -4.83 10.03 19.51
C TYR A 268 -4.77 11.57 19.52
N SER A 269 -5.50 12.22 20.43
CA SER A 269 -5.57 13.69 20.52
C SER A 269 -4.20 14.33 20.79
N TYR A 270 -3.36 13.65 21.57
CA TYR A 270 -2.00 14.09 21.86
C TYR A 270 -1.15 14.14 20.58
N TRP A 271 -1.13 13.04 19.82
CA TRP A 271 -0.32 12.93 18.60
C TRP A 271 -0.83 13.83 17.47
N ILE A 272 -2.14 14.00 17.33
CA ILE A 272 -2.72 14.96 16.38
C ILE A 272 -2.29 16.40 16.72
N THR A 273 -2.29 16.76 18.01
CA THR A 273 -1.86 18.09 18.47
C THR A 273 -0.38 18.32 18.18
N LEU A 274 0.46 17.30 18.43
CA LEU A 274 1.87 17.35 18.05
C LEU A 274 2.04 17.52 16.53
N GLY A 275 1.26 16.78 15.73
CA GLY A 275 1.28 16.83 14.27
C GLY A 275 1.04 18.22 13.69
N LYS A 276 0.07 18.94 14.27
CA LYS A 276 -0.32 20.30 13.87
C LYS A 276 0.59 21.41 14.40
N SER A 277 1.53 21.09 15.30
CA SER A 277 2.41 22.08 15.92
C SER A 277 3.57 22.48 14.99
N ASP A 278 3.79 23.78 14.81
CA ASP A 278 4.93 24.33 14.06
C ASP A 278 6.28 24.10 14.78
N SER A 279 6.27 23.76 16.07
CA SER A 279 7.47 23.57 16.89
C SER A 279 7.44 22.22 17.60
N LYS A 280 7.87 21.17 16.91
CA LYS A 280 7.92 19.79 17.44
C LYS A 280 9.17 19.47 18.25
N GLY A 281 10.12 20.40 18.34
CA GLY A 281 11.42 20.18 19.00
C GLY A 281 12.31 19.21 18.21
N LYS A 282 13.25 18.55 18.88
CA LYS A 282 14.05 17.48 18.24
C LYS A 282 13.19 16.23 18.08
N ILE A 283 12.90 15.84 16.84
CA ILE A 283 12.32 14.52 16.50
C ILE A 283 13.43 13.49 16.37
N THR A 284 13.27 12.34 17.02
CA THR A 284 14.12 11.17 16.80
C THR A 284 13.32 10.14 15.99
N GLY A 285 13.87 9.70 14.86
CA GLY A 285 13.23 8.69 14.02
C GLY A 285 13.02 7.39 14.80
N GLY A 286 11.83 6.81 14.69
CA GLY A 286 11.49 5.58 15.40
C GLY A 286 11.19 5.73 16.90
N ASP A 287 11.16 6.95 17.47
CA ASP A 287 10.55 7.16 18.78
C ASP A 287 9.03 7.02 18.68
N GLY A 288 8.45 6.10 19.45
CA GLY A 288 7.03 5.81 19.40
C GLY A 288 6.51 4.98 20.56
N GLU A 289 5.20 4.82 20.63
CA GLU A 289 4.45 4.14 21.69
C GLU A 289 3.21 3.40 21.15
#